data_AF-X1L7B1-F1
#
_entry.id   AF-X1L7B1-F1
#
_cell.length_a   1.000
_cell.length_b   1.000
_cell.length_c   1.000
_cell.angle_alpha   90.00
_cell.angle_beta   90.00
_cell.angle_gamma   90.00
#
_symmetry.space_group_name_H-M   'P 1'
#
loop_
_entity.id
_entity.type
_entity.pdbx_description
1 polymer ?
#
loop_
_entity_poly.entity_id
_entity_poly.type
_entity_poly.pdbx_seq_one_letter_code
_entity_poly.pdbx_strand_id
1 'polypeptide(L)'
;MAGYNRPAMKPDEIKASISNPIGIPPIRELAKGKKEVVIIFDDMTRVTRVAKIMPFVLEELAAAGIPDNRIRFIVALGCHGALDRLDFVKKLGEEVVARFPVYNHNPFANCTYVGTTSTYKTKVYVNEEVMGCDLKIAIGSVVPHGGAGFEGKKEVVIIFDDMTRVTRVAKIMPFVLEELAAAGIPDNRIRFIVALGLHSTMWRQHFVKKLGEEVVARFPVYNHNPFYNCTYVGTTSTYKTRVYANEEVMKCDLKIAIGSVVPHPMSGFGGGGKIIMPGVASFETIDY
;
A
#
# COMPACT_ATOMS: atom_id res chain seq x y z
N MET A 1 15.06 6.56 -9.08
CA MET A 1 14.27 5.96 -7.97
C MET A 1 15.20 5.53 -6.85
N ALA A 2 14.88 5.81 -5.59
CA ALA A 2 15.70 5.46 -4.43
C ALA A 2 16.01 3.95 -4.30
N GLY A 3 15.27 3.07 -4.98
CA GLY A 3 15.53 1.63 -5.03
C GLY A 3 16.55 1.18 -6.09
N TYR A 4 16.86 1.98 -7.12
CA TYR A 4 17.69 1.53 -8.26
C TYR A 4 19.14 1.25 -7.85
N ASN A 5 19.70 2.10 -6.98
CA ASN A 5 21.07 1.96 -6.46
C ASN A 5 21.14 1.23 -5.11
N ARG A 6 20.03 0.68 -4.60
CA ARG A 6 20.08 -0.07 -3.35
C ARG A 6 20.86 -1.36 -3.56
N PRO A 7 21.77 -1.72 -2.65
CA PRO A 7 22.43 -3.01 -2.72
C PRO A 7 21.38 -4.13 -2.67
N ALA A 8 21.63 -5.20 -3.39
CA ALA A 8 20.78 -6.38 -3.33
C ALA A 8 20.78 -6.93 -1.90
N MET A 9 19.58 -7.22 -1.36
CA MET A 9 19.46 -7.83 -0.05
C MET A 9 20.17 -9.20 -0.04
N LYS A 10 20.92 -9.43 1.03
CA LYS A 10 21.54 -10.72 1.35
C LYS A 10 20.47 -11.69 1.87
N PRO A 11 20.70 -13.02 1.76
CA PRO A 11 19.77 -14.02 2.27
C PRO A 11 19.28 -13.78 3.71
N ASP A 12 20.19 -13.42 4.62
CA ASP A 12 19.83 -13.14 6.03
C ASP A 12 18.93 -11.91 6.20
N GLU A 13 19.10 -10.89 5.36
CA GLU A 13 18.27 -9.68 5.38
C GLU A 13 16.85 -10.00 4.87
N ILE A 14 16.74 -10.86 3.86
CA ILE A 14 15.45 -11.35 3.35
C ILE A 14 14.75 -12.17 4.44
N LYS A 15 15.47 -13.11 5.06
CA LYS A 15 14.97 -13.92 6.17
C LYS A 15 14.46 -13.05 7.33
N ALA A 16 15.27 -12.08 7.77
CA ALA A 16 14.90 -11.18 8.85
C ALA A 16 13.62 -10.38 8.52
N SER A 17 13.47 -9.95 7.26
CA SER A 17 12.28 -9.22 6.81
C SER A 17 11.02 -10.09 6.81
N ILE A 18 11.15 -11.38 6.46
CA ILE A 18 10.04 -12.33 6.43
C ILE A 18 9.62 -12.74 7.84
N SER A 19 10.58 -12.96 8.74
CA SER A 19 10.29 -13.32 10.13
C SER A 19 9.82 -12.14 10.99
N ASN A 20 9.94 -10.90 10.51
CA ASN A 20 9.47 -9.68 11.18
C ASN A 20 8.57 -8.83 10.27
N PRO A 21 7.35 -9.32 9.94
CA PRO A 21 6.46 -8.62 9.03
C PRO A 21 5.90 -7.33 9.64
N ILE A 22 5.56 -6.37 8.77
CA ILE A 22 5.04 -5.06 9.18
C ILE A 22 3.54 -5.17 9.44
N GLY A 23 3.11 -4.86 10.66
CA GLY A 23 1.69 -4.67 11.02
C GLY A 23 0.87 -5.96 11.18
N ILE A 24 1.49 -7.14 11.08
CA ILE A 24 0.85 -8.44 11.29
C ILE A 24 1.79 -9.38 12.08
N PRO A 25 1.27 -10.45 12.69
CA PRO A 25 2.10 -11.52 13.25
C PRO A 25 2.95 -12.25 12.19
N PRO A 26 4.08 -12.88 12.58
CA PRO A 26 4.86 -13.75 11.71
C PRO A 26 4.03 -14.88 11.07
N ILE A 27 4.47 -15.35 9.90
CA ILE A 27 3.80 -16.43 9.15
C ILE A 27 3.61 -17.67 10.03
N ARG A 28 4.62 -18.04 10.83
CA ARG A 28 4.53 -19.17 11.75
C ARG A 28 3.39 -19.06 12.77
N GLU A 29 3.00 -17.85 13.15
CA GLU A 29 1.90 -17.62 14.09
C GLU A 29 0.54 -17.68 13.38
N LEU A 30 0.46 -17.10 12.19
CA LEU A 30 -0.74 -17.14 11.35
C LEU A 30 -1.08 -18.56 10.88
N ALA A 31 -0.05 -19.41 10.74
CA ALA A 31 -0.17 -20.80 10.33
C ALA A 31 -0.59 -21.75 11.46
N LYS A 32 -0.57 -21.32 12.73
CA LYS A 32 -0.98 -22.20 13.84
C LYS A 32 -2.44 -22.65 13.67
N GLY A 33 -2.66 -23.97 13.72
CA GLY A 33 -3.98 -24.58 13.59
C GLY A 33 -4.55 -24.59 12.17
N LYS A 34 -3.77 -24.13 11.18
CA LYS A 34 -4.13 -24.20 9.76
C LYS A 34 -3.83 -25.57 9.19
N LYS A 35 -4.61 -26.00 8.22
CA LYS A 35 -4.57 -27.34 7.63
C LYS A 35 -4.20 -27.34 6.16
N GLU A 36 -4.53 -26.29 5.41
CA GLU A 36 -4.34 -26.23 3.96
C GLU A 36 -3.84 -24.84 3.57
N VAL A 37 -2.63 -24.77 3.05
CA VAL A 37 -1.97 -23.52 2.70
C VAL A 37 -1.85 -23.38 1.20
N VAL A 38 -2.26 -22.22 0.68
CA VAL A 38 -1.98 -21.83 -0.70
C VAL A 38 -0.98 -20.69 -0.73
N ILE A 39 0.03 -20.84 -1.58
CA ILE A 39 0.99 -19.78 -1.91
C ILE A 39 0.67 -19.28 -3.32
N ILE A 40 0.18 -18.05 -3.39
CA ILE A 40 -0.15 -17.34 -4.62
C ILE A 40 1.09 -16.56 -5.03
N PHE A 41 1.54 -16.71 -6.28
CA PHE A 41 2.69 -15.98 -6.79
C PHE A 41 2.40 -15.36 -8.15
N ASP A 42 3.07 -14.27 -8.47
CA ASP A 42 2.94 -13.61 -9.76
C ASP A 42 3.68 -14.33 -10.90
N ASP A 43 3.34 -14.01 -12.15
CA ASP A 43 3.85 -14.71 -13.33
C ASP A 43 5.21 -14.15 -13.84
N MET A 44 5.61 -14.60 -15.03
CA MET A 44 6.86 -14.15 -15.67
C MET A 44 6.86 -12.69 -16.11
N THR A 45 5.68 -12.04 -16.18
CA THR A 45 5.56 -10.61 -16.51
C THR A 45 5.83 -9.70 -15.30
N ARG A 46 6.16 -10.29 -14.14
CA ARG A 46 6.56 -9.57 -12.92
C ARG A 46 7.98 -9.94 -12.51
N VAL A 47 8.70 -8.94 -11.99
CA VAL A 47 10.13 -9.04 -11.65
C VAL A 47 10.40 -9.67 -10.26
N THR A 48 9.36 -10.15 -9.58
CA THR A 48 9.46 -10.74 -8.24
C THR A 48 10.37 -11.96 -8.26
N ARG A 49 11.41 -11.94 -7.41
CA ARG A 49 12.40 -13.01 -7.27
C ARG A 49 11.92 -14.07 -6.29
N VAL A 50 10.82 -14.74 -6.62
CA VAL A 50 10.11 -15.67 -5.71
C VAL A 50 11.04 -16.78 -5.22
N ALA A 51 11.88 -17.36 -6.09
CA ALA A 51 12.88 -18.37 -5.72
C ALA A 51 13.85 -17.94 -4.59
N LYS A 52 14.08 -16.63 -4.40
CA LYS A 52 14.92 -16.12 -3.30
C LYS A 52 14.16 -15.88 -2.00
N ILE A 53 12.84 -15.73 -2.09
CA ILE A 53 11.95 -15.44 -0.96
C ILE A 53 11.40 -16.76 -0.39
N MET A 54 11.08 -17.71 -1.27
CA MET A 54 10.34 -18.91 -0.94
C MET A 54 10.94 -19.78 0.16
N PRO A 55 12.27 -20.04 0.18
CA PRO A 55 12.86 -20.90 1.21
C PRO A 55 12.52 -20.43 2.64
N PHE A 56 12.54 -19.12 2.88
CA PHE A 56 12.26 -18.54 4.19
C PHE A 56 10.76 -18.56 4.54
N VAL A 57 9.88 -18.47 3.55
CA VAL A 57 8.43 -18.65 3.76
C VAL A 57 8.12 -20.09 4.14
N LEU A 58 8.75 -21.05 3.46
CA LEU A 58 8.61 -22.47 3.77
C LEU A 58 9.19 -22.82 5.16
N GLU A 59 10.29 -22.18 5.57
CA GLU A 59 10.83 -22.30 6.94
C GLU A 59 9.81 -21.86 8.00
N GLU A 60 9.10 -20.74 7.79
CA GLU A 60 8.07 -20.27 8.72
C GLU A 60 6.88 -21.25 8.80
N LEU A 61 6.45 -21.82 7.67
CA LEU A 61 5.37 -22.80 7.62
C LEU A 61 5.77 -24.11 8.29
N ALA A 62 6.99 -24.58 8.05
CA ALA A 62 7.56 -25.77 8.70
C ALA A 62 7.67 -25.56 10.22
N ALA A 63 8.08 -24.37 10.67
CA ALA A 63 8.14 -24.01 12.08
C ALA A 63 6.75 -23.98 12.76
N ALA A 64 5.68 -23.78 11.98
CA ALA A 64 4.30 -23.91 12.45
C ALA A 64 3.77 -25.36 12.41
N GLY A 65 4.56 -26.31 11.91
CA GLY A 65 4.18 -27.71 11.80
C GLY A 65 3.29 -28.01 10.59
N ILE A 66 3.27 -27.16 9.57
CA ILE A 66 2.55 -27.44 8.32
C ILE A 66 3.38 -28.41 7.47
N PRO A 67 2.89 -29.62 7.17
CA PRO A 67 3.60 -30.56 6.31
C PRO A 67 3.47 -30.17 4.82
N ASP A 68 4.47 -30.53 4.03
CA ASP A 68 4.54 -30.12 2.61
C ASP A 68 3.34 -30.55 1.77
N ASN A 69 2.76 -31.71 2.08
CA ASN A 69 1.58 -32.23 1.37
C ASN A 69 0.29 -31.43 1.62
N ARG A 70 0.34 -30.41 2.49
CA ARG A 70 -0.72 -29.44 2.76
C ARG A 70 -0.43 -28.06 2.17
N ILE A 71 0.64 -27.94 1.39
CA ILE A 71 1.05 -26.69 0.76
C ILE A 71 0.90 -26.86 -0.75
N ARG A 72 0.22 -25.91 -1.38
CA ARG A 72 0.11 -25.85 -2.85
C ARG A 72 0.41 -24.46 -3.37
N PHE A 73 0.87 -24.39 -4.61
CA PHE A 73 1.24 -23.15 -5.27
C PHE A 73 0.27 -22.86 -6.40
N ILE A 74 -0.05 -21.58 -6.59
CA ILE A 74 -0.84 -21.14 -7.72
C ILE A 74 -0.29 -19.86 -8.33
N VAL A 75 -0.05 -19.88 -9.63
CA VAL A 75 0.36 -18.66 -10.34
C VAL A 75 -0.88 -17.80 -10.62
N ALA A 76 -0.82 -16.53 -10.23
CA ALA A 76 -1.84 -15.53 -10.48
C ALA A 76 -1.66 -14.92 -11.88
N LEU A 77 -2.08 -15.66 -12.91
CA LEU A 77 -1.96 -15.24 -14.31
C LEU A 77 -2.86 -14.06 -14.70
N GLY A 78 -3.96 -13.84 -13.98
CA GLY A 78 -5.03 -12.98 -14.47
C GLY A 78 -5.51 -13.46 -15.84
N CYS A 79 -5.32 -12.62 -16.86
CA CYS A 79 -5.65 -12.94 -18.26
C CYS A 79 -4.44 -13.35 -19.12
N HIS A 80 -3.27 -13.58 -18.53
CA HIS A 80 -2.07 -13.98 -19.26
C HIS A 80 -2.07 -15.47 -19.64
N GLY A 81 -1.17 -15.84 -20.54
CA GLY A 81 -0.99 -17.22 -20.98
C GLY A 81 -0.51 -18.15 -19.86
N ALA A 82 -0.92 -19.43 -19.94
CA ALA A 82 -0.47 -20.45 -19.01
C ALA A 82 1.05 -20.64 -19.05
N LEU A 83 1.65 -20.86 -17.87
CA LEU A 83 3.07 -21.14 -17.74
C LEU A 83 3.33 -22.64 -17.90
N ASP A 84 4.49 -22.96 -18.48
CA ASP A 84 5.00 -24.32 -18.52
C ASP A 84 5.89 -24.64 -17.29
N ARG A 85 6.40 -25.87 -17.22
CA ARG A 85 7.31 -26.29 -16.13
C ARG A 85 8.57 -25.42 -16.08
N LEU A 86 9.15 -25.08 -17.22
CA LEU A 86 10.40 -24.30 -17.26
C LEU A 86 10.19 -22.90 -16.70
N ASP A 87 9.05 -22.29 -16.97
CA ASP A 87 8.65 -21.01 -16.39
C ASP A 87 8.49 -21.11 -14.87
N PHE A 88 7.83 -22.17 -14.37
CA PHE A 88 7.75 -22.41 -12.93
C PHE A 88 9.13 -22.58 -12.30
N VAL A 89 10.03 -23.34 -12.90
CA VAL A 89 11.40 -23.54 -12.40
C VAL A 89 12.16 -22.22 -12.37
N LYS A 90 12.04 -21.37 -13.39
CA LYS A 90 12.66 -20.03 -13.40
C LYS A 90 12.12 -19.14 -12.28
N LYS A 91 10.82 -19.22 -11.97
CA LYS A 91 10.16 -18.34 -11.01
C LYS A 91 10.32 -18.80 -9.57
N LEU A 92 10.09 -20.09 -9.31
CA LEU A 92 10.05 -20.70 -7.98
C LEU A 92 11.34 -21.44 -7.60
N GLY A 93 12.13 -21.89 -8.57
CA GLY A 93 13.28 -22.77 -8.37
C GLY A 93 12.91 -24.25 -8.51
N GLU A 94 13.89 -25.07 -8.93
CA GLU A 94 13.69 -26.51 -9.20
C GLU A 94 13.20 -27.26 -7.96
N GLU A 95 13.75 -26.95 -6.78
CA GLU A 95 13.41 -27.64 -5.53
C GLU A 95 11.93 -27.51 -5.18
N VAL A 96 11.37 -26.30 -5.30
CA VAL A 96 9.95 -26.04 -5.03
C VAL A 96 9.07 -26.77 -6.04
N VAL A 97 9.41 -26.71 -7.33
CA VAL A 97 8.59 -27.32 -8.41
C VAL A 97 8.67 -28.86 -8.39
N ALA A 98 9.74 -29.43 -7.85
CA ALA A 98 9.87 -30.87 -7.64
C ALA A 98 9.12 -31.37 -6.39
N ARG A 99 8.95 -30.52 -5.38
CA ARG A 99 8.44 -30.89 -4.06
C ARG A 99 6.96 -30.60 -3.84
N PHE A 100 6.43 -29.55 -4.47
CA PHE A 100 5.06 -29.08 -4.25
C PHE A 100 4.21 -29.08 -5.51
N PRO A 101 2.88 -29.27 -5.40
CA PRO A 101 1.97 -29.07 -6.51
C PRO A 101 1.90 -27.59 -6.90
N VAL A 102 2.08 -27.30 -8.19
CA VAL A 102 2.04 -25.94 -8.76
C VAL A 102 0.98 -25.89 -9.86
N TYR A 103 0.00 -24.98 -9.71
CA TYR A 103 -1.14 -24.86 -10.62
C TYR A 103 -1.13 -23.54 -11.38
N ASN A 104 -1.59 -23.58 -12.63
CA ASN A 104 -1.97 -22.39 -13.39
C ASN A 104 -3.37 -21.94 -12.97
N HIS A 105 -3.56 -20.66 -12.63
CA HIS A 105 -4.90 -20.10 -12.53
C HIS A 105 -5.54 -19.97 -13.91
N ASN A 106 -6.81 -20.35 -14.04
CA ASN A 106 -7.62 -20.11 -15.23
C ASN A 106 -8.81 -19.22 -14.85
N PRO A 107 -8.97 -18.02 -15.42
CA PRO A 107 -10.11 -17.15 -15.10
C PRO A 107 -11.44 -17.68 -15.69
N PHE A 108 -11.39 -18.63 -16.62
CA PHE A 108 -12.56 -19.19 -17.29
C PHE A 108 -13.08 -20.49 -16.67
N ALA A 109 -12.34 -21.10 -15.73
CA ALA A 109 -12.69 -22.38 -15.13
C ALA A 109 -12.17 -22.50 -13.69
N ASN A 110 -12.74 -23.41 -12.89
CA ASN A 110 -12.35 -23.66 -11.50
C ASN A 110 -12.40 -22.41 -10.61
N CYS A 111 -13.40 -21.55 -10.82
CA CYS A 111 -13.66 -20.38 -10.00
C CYS A 111 -15.02 -20.51 -9.32
N THR A 112 -15.07 -20.24 -8.01
CA THR A 112 -16.29 -20.25 -7.22
C THR A 112 -16.77 -18.85 -6.92
N TYR A 113 -18.07 -18.70 -6.78
CA TYR A 113 -18.68 -17.43 -6.44
C TYR A 113 -18.41 -17.08 -4.98
N VAL A 114 -17.79 -15.92 -4.74
CA VAL A 114 -17.44 -15.46 -3.37
C VAL A 114 -18.25 -14.26 -2.90
N GLY A 115 -19.03 -13.65 -3.80
CA GLY A 115 -19.87 -12.52 -3.44
C GLY A 115 -20.09 -11.56 -4.60
N THR A 116 -20.79 -10.47 -4.30
CA THR A 116 -21.10 -9.42 -5.28
C THR A 116 -20.59 -8.09 -4.73
N THR A 117 -19.89 -7.32 -5.56
CA THR A 117 -19.35 -6.02 -5.14
C THR A 117 -20.48 -5.05 -4.79
N SER A 118 -20.29 -4.25 -3.74
CA SER A 118 -21.35 -3.35 -3.26
C SER A 118 -21.67 -2.22 -4.24
N THR A 119 -20.65 -1.69 -4.91
CA THR A 119 -20.75 -0.53 -5.82
C THR A 119 -21.33 -0.88 -7.17
N TYR A 120 -20.68 -1.79 -7.91
CA TYR A 120 -21.04 -2.08 -9.31
C TYR A 120 -21.86 -3.35 -9.47
N LYS A 121 -22.21 -4.02 -8.37
CA LYS A 121 -22.93 -5.30 -8.36
C LYS A 121 -22.27 -6.38 -9.23
N THR A 122 -20.96 -6.27 -9.44
CA THR A 122 -20.16 -7.27 -10.15
C THR A 122 -20.09 -8.54 -9.31
N LYS A 123 -20.50 -9.67 -9.89
CA LYS A 123 -20.28 -10.98 -9.27
C LYS A 123 -18.79 -11.27 -9.28
N VAL A 124 -18.25 -11.65 -8.12
CA VAL A 124 -16.84 -11.96 -7.92
C VAL A 124 -16.70 -13.47 -7.82
N TYR A 125 -15.78 -13.98 -8.63
CA TYR A 125 -15.41 -15.39 -8.62
C TYR A 125 -13.92 -15.49 -8.33
N VAL A 126 -13.54 -16.42 -7.47
CA VAL A 126 -12.14 -16.66 -7.07
C VAL A 126 -11.82 -18.13 -7.29
N ASN A 127 -10.56 -18.43 -7.61
CA ASN A 127 -10.10 -19.79 -7.82
C ASN A 127 -10.47 -20.71 -6.64
N GLU A 128 -11.10 -21.86 -6.93
CA GLU A 128 -11.57 -22.81 -5.92
C GLU A 128 -10.41 -23.36 -5.07
N GLU A 129 -9.25 -23.63 -5.67
CA GLU A 129 -8.07 -24.12 -4.94
C GLU A 129 -7.57 -23.11 -3.90
N VAL A 130 -7.72 -21.81 -4.21
CA VAL A 130 -7.39 -20.74 -3.26
C VAL A 130 -8.42 -20.69 -2.14
N MET A 131 -9.70 -20.81 -2.48
CA MET A 131 -10.80 -20.73 -1.51
C MET A 131 -10.83 -21.95 -0.58
N GLY A 132 -10.42 -23.12 -1.05
CA GLY A 132 -10.31 -24.35 -0.25
C GLY A 132 -9.19 -24.36 0.80
N CYS A 133 -8.26 -23.41 0.74
CA CYS A 133 -7.17 -23.28 1.72
C CYS A 133 -7.57 -22.35 2.88
N ASP A 134 -7.15 -22.66 4.11
CA ASP A 134 -7.46 -21.87 5.30
C ASP A 134 -6.38 -20.81 5.64
N LEU A 135 -5.20 -20.93 5.04
CA LEU A 135 -4.18 -19.89 4.99
C LEU A 135 -3.81 -19.57 3.52
N LYS A 136 -3.78 -18.29 3.20
CA LYS A 136 -3.50 -17.78 1.87
C LYS A 136 -2.35 -16.78 1.98
N ILE A 137 -1.23 -17.08 1.34
CA ILE A 137 -0.03 -16.22 1.32
C ILE A 137 0.17 -15.76 -0.12
N ALA A 138 0.23 -14.44 -0.34
CA ALA A 138 0.49 -13.87 -1.66
C ALA A 138 1.90 -13.27 -1.71
N ILE A 139 2.66 -13.59 -2.76
CA ILE A 139 4.00 -13.08 -3.00
C ILE A 139 4.03 -12.43 -4.37
N GLY A 140 4.26 -11.12 -4.41
CA GLY A 140 4.35 -10.37 -5.65
C GLY A 140 5.06 -9.04 -5.50
N SER A 141 5.22 -8.32 -6.61
CA SER A 141 5.82 -6.99 -6.62
C SER A 141 4.75 -5.91 -6.56
N VAL A 142 5.01 -4.85 -5.79
CA VAL A 142 4.20 -3.63 -5.85
C VAL A 142 4.74 -2.76 -7.00
N VAL A 143 4.04 -2.79 -8.13
CA VAL A 143 4.39 -2.02 -9.34
C VAL A 143 3.15 -1.35 -9.92
N PRO A 144 3.30 -0.18 -10.59
CA PRO A 144 2.20 0.43 -11.33
C PRO A 144 1.78 -0.45 -12.51
N HIS A 145 0.48 -0.65 -12.70
CA HIS A 145 -0.11 -1.46 -13.78
C HIS A 145 -0.99 -0.61 -14.70
N GLY A 146 -0.64 -0.53 -15.98
CA GLY A 146 -1.30 0.38 -16.94
C GLY A 146 -2.81 0.14 -17.16
N GLY A 147 -3.32 -1.06 -16.90
CA GLY A 147 -4.76 -1.38 -17.02
C GLY A 147 -5.50 -1.59 -15.70
N ALA A 148 -4.79 -1.67 -14.56
CA ALA A 148 -5.38 -2.01 -13.26
C ALA A 148 -5.00 -1.03 -12.13
N GLY A 149 -4.31 0.07 -12.48
CA GLY A 149 -3.77 1.04 -11.52
C GLY A 149 -2.75 0.39 -10.59
N PHE A 150 -2.92 0.54 -9.29
CA PHE A 150 -2.32 -0.37 -8.33
C PHE A 150 -3.44 -1.04 -7.53
N GLU A 151 -3.27 -2.30 -7.14
CA GLU A 151 -4.33 -3.11 -6.50
C GLU A 151 -4.95 -2.45 -5.23
N GLY A 152 -6.28 -2.38 -5.16
CA GLY A 152 -7.08 -1.84 -4.04
C GLY A 152 -8.03 -0.70 -4.42
N LYS A 153 -9.14 -0.50 -3.70
CA LYS A 153 -9.87 0.79 -3.76
C LYS A 153 -8.89 1.85 -3.29
N LYS A 154 -8.63 2.90 -4.08
CA LYS A 154 -7.66 3.94 -3.71
C LYS A 154 -8.36 5.25 -3.45
N GLU A 155 -8.63 5.51 -2.19
CA GLU A 155 -8.88 6.86 -1.71
C GLU A 155 -7.53 7.61 -1.66
N VAL A 156 -7.45 8.73 -2.37
CA VAL A 156 -6.23 9.56 -2.44
C VAL A 156 -6.47 10.85 -1.68
N VAL A 157 -5.55 11.17 -0.78
CA VAL A 157 -5.45 12.51 -0.19
C VAL A 157 -4.18 13.20 -0.65
N ILE A 158 -4.34 14.40 -1.18
CA ILE A 158 -3.25 15.32 -1.47
C ILE A 158 -3.19 16.35 -0.34
N ILE A 159 -2.14 16.27 0.47
CA ILE A 159 -1.87 17.16 1.58
C ILE A 159 -0.96 18.27 1.07
N PHE A 160 -1.33 19.52 1.30
CA PHE A 160 -0.55 20.67 0.84
C PHE A 160 -0.36 21.69 1.96
N ASP A 161 0.73 22.46 1.90
CA ASP A 161 1.00 23.51 2.88
C ASP A 161 0.14 24.76 2.70
N ASP A 162 0.04 25.57 3.75
CA ASP A 162 -0.80 26.76 3.79
C ASP A 162 -0.15 27.99 3.12
N MET A 163 -0.74 29.17 3.34
CA MET A 163 -0.26 30.44 2.80
C MET A 163 1.05 30.93 3.43
N THR A 164 1.49 30.37 4.56
CA THR A 164 2.77 30.72 5.20
C THR A 164 3.96 30.04 4.53
N ARG A 165 3.71 29.26 3.48
CA ARG A 165 4.73 28.62 2.64
C ARG A 165 4.59 29.05 1.19
N VAL A 166 5.73 29.26 0.54
CA VAL A 166 5.83 29.78 -0.84
C VAL A 166 5.71 28.70 -1.91
N THR A 167 5.34 27.47 -1.53
CA THR A 167 5.19 26.33 -2.46
C THR A 167 4.20 26.66 -3.56
N ARG A 168 4.66 26.53 -4.81
CA ARG A 168 3.87 26.78 -6.03
C ARG A 168 3.04 25.54 -6.38
N VAL A 169 2.14 25.14 -5.49
CA VAL A 169 1.35 23.90 -5.60
C VAL A 169 0.57 23.85 -6.91
N ALA A 170 -0.06 24.97 -7.34
CA ALA A 170 -0.76 25.08 -8.61
C ALA A 170 0.09 24.75 -9.86
N LYS A 171 1.42 24.91 -9.81
CA LYS A 171 2.31 24.53 -10.91
C LYS A 171 2.69 23.05 -10.91
N ILE A 172 2.62 22.41 -9.74
CA ILE A 172 2.95 21.00 -9.55
C ILE A 172 1.71 20.13 -9.83
N MET A 173 0.54 20.64 -9.47
CA MET A 173 -0.70 19.86 -9.44
C MET A 173 -1.11 19.24 -10.77
N PRO A 174 -1.00 19.92 -11.93
CA PRO A 174 -1.38 19.32 -13.21
C PRO A 174 -0.65 18.01 -13.48
N PHE A 175 0.66 17.95 -13.22
CA PHE A 175 1.47 16.74 -13.41
C PHE A 175 1.07 15.62 -12.45
N VAL A 176 0.79 15.96 -11.18
CA VAL A 176 0.34 14.96 -10.20
C VAL A 176 -1.02 14.39 -10.59
N LEU A 177 -1.96 15.24 -11.02
CA LEU A 177 -3.29 14.80 -11.44
C LEU A 177 -3.25 14.00 -12.73
N GLU A 178 -2.37 14.35 -13.69
CA GLU A 178 -2.14 13.58 -14.90
C GLU A 178 -1.63 12.17 -14.59
N GLU A 179 -0.65 12.05 -13.68
CA GLU A 179 -0.13 10.75 -13.23
C GLU A 179 -1.19 9.92 -12.50
N LEU A 180 -2.02 10.55 -11.65
CA LEU A 180 -3.12 9.86 -10.97
C LEU A 180 -4.19 9.39 -11.97
N ALA A 181 -4.51 10.20 -12.97
CA ALA A 181 -5.45 9.83 -14.03
C ALA A 181 -4.89 8.71 -14.92
N ALA A 182 -3.61 8.77 -15.30
CA ALA A 182 -2.91 7.72 -16.03
C ALA A 182 -2.85 6.40 -15.22
N ALA A 183 -2.82 6.49 -13.89
CA ALA A 183 -2.94 5.35 -12.98
C ALA A 183 -4.39 4.87 -12.78
N GLY A 184 -5.37 5.42 -13.50
CA GLY A 184 -6.78 5.02 -13.45
C GLY A 184 -7.54 5.46 -12.21
N ILE A 185 -7.06 6.51 -11.50
CA ILE A 185 -7.72 7.03 -10.30
C ILE A 185 -8.73 8.10 -10.73
N PRO A 186 -10.05 7.88 -10.52
CA PRO A 186 -11.06 8.87 -10.89
C PRO A 186 -11.09 10.03 -9.88
N ASP A 187 -11.47 11.22 -10.34
CA ASP A 187 -11.45 12.45 -9.54
C ASP A 187 -12.25 12.35 -8.24
N ASN A 188 -13.37 11.61 -8.26
CA ASN A 188 -14.24 11.44 -7.10
C ASN A 188 -13.60 10.61 -5.96
N ARG A 189 -12.40 10.07 -6.16
CA ARG A 189 -11.57 9.40 -5.15
C ARG A 189 -10.42 10.28 -4.64
N ILE A 190 -10.30 11.50 -5.15
CA ILE A 190 -9.21 12.42 -4.82
C ILE A 190 -9.78 13.55 -3.96
N ARG A 191 -9.13 13.80 -2.82
CA ARG A 191 -9.44 14.92 -1.93
C ARG A 191 -8.19 15.68 -1.52
N PHE A 192 -8.36 16.95 -1.20
CA PHE A 192 -7.27 17.82 -0.77
C PHE A 192 -7.47 18.23 0.68
N ILE A 193 -6.39 18.22 1.45
CA ILE A 193 -6.39 18.70 2.83
C ILE A 193 -5.22 19.66 3.00
N VAL A 194 -5.49 20.90 3.42
CA VAL A 194 -4.41 21.79 3.82
C VAL A 194 -3.87 21.37 5.19
N ALA A 195 -2.55 21.23 5.27
CA ALA A 195 -1.81 20.99 6.50
C ALA A 195 -1.60 22.31 7.25
N LEU A 196 -2.51 22.63 8.18
CA LEU A 196 -2.46 23.87 8.96
C LEU A 196 -1.63 23.75 10.24
N GLY A 197 -1.51 22.55 10.82
CA GLY A 197 -1.06 22.43 12.21
C GLY A 197 -1.91 23.33 13.12
N LEU A 198 -1.28 24.36 13.72
CA LEU A 198 -1.95 25.36 14.58
C LEU A 198 -2.23 26.70 13.88
N HIS A 199 -2.04 26.80 12.58
CA HIS A 199 -2.30 28.04 11.83
C HIS A 199 -3.79 28.26 11.57
N SER A 200 -4.15 29.50 11.25
CA SER A 200 -5.52 29.88 10.90
C SER A 200 -6.02 29.21 9.63
N THR A 201 -7.33 28.97 9.57
CA THR A 201 -7.98 28.32 8.43
C THR A 201 -7.87 29.14 7.15
N MET A 202 -7.84 28.43 6.02
CA MET A 202 -7.86 29.02 4.69
C MET A 202 -9.30 29.19 4.19
N TRP A 203 -9.53 30.33 3.53
CA TRP A 203 -10.76 30.64 2.82
C TRP A 203 -10.65 30.16 1.38
N ARG A 204 -11.77 30.06 0.65
CA ARG A 204 -11.78 29.65 -0.77
C ARG A 204 -10.74 30.42 -1.60
N GLN A 205 -10.64 31.73 -1.42
CA GLN A 205 -9.68 32.56 -2.16
C GLN A 205 -8.22 32.13 -1.91
N HIS A 206 -7.89 31.70 -0.70
CA HIS A 206 -6.57 31.16 -0.38
C HIS A 206 -6.33 29.82 -1.09
N PHE A 207 -7.34 28.93 -1.13
CA PHE A 207 -7.23 27.68 -1.87
C PHE A 207 -7.00 27.93 -3.36
N VAL A 208 -7.76 28.85 -3.97
CA VAL A 208 -7.61 29.21 -5.39
C VAL A 208 -6.21 29.75 -5.66
N LYS A 209 -5.69 30.62 -4.78
CA LYS A 209 -4.32 31.14 -4.91
C LYS A 209 -3.25 30.05 -4.82
N LYS A 210 -3.49 28.99 -4.05
CA LYS A 210 -2.52 27.92 -3.79
C LYS A 210 -2.59 26.78 -4.81
N LEU A 211 -3.79 26.34 -5.15
CA LEU A 211 -4.08 25.17 -5.98
C LEU A 211 -4.49 25.53 -7.42
N GLY A 212 -5.01 26.75 -7.64
CA GLY A 212 -5.65 27.17 -8.88
C GLY A 212 -7.17 26.97 -8.85
N GLU A 213 -7.90 27.78 -9.63
CA GLU A 213 -9.38 27.72 -9.68
C GLU A 213 -9.87 26.36 -10.19
N GLU A 214 -9.22 25.78 -11.20
CA GLU A 214 -9.62 24.50 -11.79
C GLU A 214 -9.64 23.38 -10.73
N VAL A 215 -8.57 23.27 -9.93
CA VAL A 215 -8.48 22.26 -8.88
C VAL A 215 -9.55 22.47 -7.81
N VAL A 216 -9.76 23.71 -7.38
CA VAL A 216 -10.73 24.04 -6.30
C VAL A 216 -12.19 23.93 -6.77
N ALA A 217 -12.44 24.03 -8.08
CA ALA A 217 -13.75 23.79 -8.66
C ALA A 217 -14.03 22.29 -8.89
N ARG A 218 -12.98 21.50 -9.15
CA ARG A 218 -13.09 20.09 -9.54
C ARG A 218 -13.02 19.11 -8.37
N PHE A 219 -12.23 19.41 -7.35
CA PHE A 219 -11.96 18.49 -6.23
C PHE A 219 -12.44 19.04 -4.88
N PRO A 220 -12.82 18.16 -3.93
CA PRO A 220 -13.09 18.58 -2.56
C PRO A 220 -11.79 19.02 -1.86
N VAL A 221 -11.81 20.22 -1.27
CA VAL A 221 -10.68 20.82 -0.55
C VAL A 221 -11.10 21.19 0.87
N TYR A 222 -10.39 20.65 1.87
CA TYR A 222 -10.73 20.83 3.28
C TYR A 222 -9.60 21.48 4.07
N ASN A 223 -9.98 22.21 5.11
CA ASN A 223 -9.06 22.62 6.18
C ASN A 223 -8.87 21.45 7.15
N HIS A 224 -7.62 21.16 7.52
CA HIS A 224 -7.38 20.37 8.73
C HIS A 224 -7.80 21.18 9.98
N ASN A 225 -8.33 20.51 10.99
CA ASN A 225 -8.61 21.10 12.29
C ASN A 225 -7.90 20.29 13.37
N PRO A 226 -6.94 20.85 14.11
CA PRO A 226 -6.19 20.09 15.11
C PRO A 226 -7.05 19.71 16.32
N PHE A 227 -8.23 20.31 16.52
CA PHE A 227 -9.10 20.04 17.67
C PHE A 227 -10.22 19.03 17.37
N TYR A 228 -10.42 18.65 16.10
CA TYR A 228 -11.54 17.79 15.69
C TYR A 228 -11.14 16.85 14.54
N ASN A 229 -11.92 15.78 14.34
CA ASN A 229 -11.73 14.82 13.24
C ASN A 229 -10.30 14.23 13.20
N CYS A 230 -9.77 13.90 14.37
CA CYS A 230 -8.48 13.25 14.53
C CYS A 230 -8.68 11.87 15.17
N THR A 231 -8.05 10.84 14.60
CA THR A 231 -8.10 9.47 15.10
C THR A 231 -6.77 9.08 15.73
N TYR A 232 -6.83 8.15 16.69
CA TYR A 232 -5.64 7.60 17.33
C TYR A 232 -4.84 6.74 16.33
N VAL A 233 -3.55 7.06 16.20
CA VAL A 233 -2.62 6.38 15.27
C VAL A 233 -1.70 5.40 16.00
N GLY A 234 -1.31 5.74 17.23
CA GLY A 234 -0.39 4.91 18.00
C GLY A 234 0.20 5.65 19.19
N THR A 235 1.12 5.00 19.89
CA THR A 235 1.85 5.60 21.01
C THR A 235 3.34 5.51 20.75
N THR A 236 4.08 6.61 20.92
CA THR A 236 5.53 6.61 20.71
C THR A 236 6.23 5.69 21.69
N SER A 237 7.24 4.95 21.23
CA SER A 237 7.94 3.97 22.07
C SER A 237 8.76 4.63 23.19
N THR A 238 9.37 5.78 22.89
CA THR A 238 10.26 6.50 23.80
C THR A 238 9.50 7.29 24.87
N TYR A 239 8.66 8.23 24.45
CA TYR A 239 8.02 9.20 25.36
C TYR A 239 6.59 8.81 25.76
N LYS A 240 6.08 7.70 25.22
CA LYS A 240 4.71 7.22 25.46
C LYS A 240 3.63 8.25 25.09
N THR A 241 3.97 9.20 24.20
CA THR A 241 3.06 10.19 23.66
C THR A 241 2.01 9.51 22.79
N ARG A 242 0.74 9.75 23.07
CA ARG A 242 -0.36 9.30 22.22
C ARG A 242 -0.41 10.17 20.97
N VAL A 243 -0.37 9.55 19.80
CA VAL A 243 -0.34 10.21 18.51
C VAL A 243 -1.72 10.13 17.88
N TYR A 244 -2.24 11.28 17.48
CA TYR A 244 -3.50 11.44 16.76
C TYR A 244 -3.27 12.26 15.51
N ALA A 245 -3.93 11.87 14.43
CA ALA A 245 -3.84 12.56 13.15
C ALA A 245 -5.20 12.62 12.46
N ASN A 246 -5.34 13.53 11.49
CA ASN A 246 -6.55 13.75 10.72
C ASN A 246 -7.13 12.42 10.20
N GLU A 247 -8.36 12.12 10.60
CA GLU A 247 -9.00 10.84 10.34
C GLU A 247 -9.17 10.59 8.82
N GLU A 248 -9.50 11.62 8.05
CA GLU A 248 -9.65 11.52 6.60
C GLU A 248 -8.31 11.26 5.91
N VAL A 249 -7.21 11.83 6.43
CA VAL A 249 -5.86 11.50 5.95
C VAL A 249 -5.56 10.02 6.22
N MET A 250 -5.89 9.53 7.42
CA MET A 250 -5.58 8.15 7.80
C MET A 250 -6.40 7.11 7.03
N LYS A 251 -7.67 7.43 6.70
CA LYS A 251 -8.56 6.59 5.88
C LYS A 251 -8.12 6.41 4.43
N CYS A 252 -7.37 7.35 3.87
CA CYS A 252 -6.95 7.28 2.47
C CYS A 252 -5.83 6.25 2.26
N ASP A 253 -5.86 5.50 1.17
CA ASP A 253 -4.84 4.49 0.85
C ASP A 253 -3.52 5.13 0.41
N LEU A 254 -3.61 6.21 -0.38
CA LEU A 254 -2.46 6.96 -0.87
C LEU A 254 -2.46 8.37 -0.30
N LYS A 255 -1.37 8.73 0.38
CA LYS A 255 -1.11 10.08 0.90
C LYS A 255 0.01 10.72 0.09
N ILE A 256 -0.29 11.79 -0.64
CA ILE A 256 0.70 12.58 -1.36
C ILE A 256 0.88 13.89 -0.60
N ALA A 257 2.11 14.24 -0.25
CA ALA A 257 2.37 15.46 0.50
C ALA A 257 3.23 16.43 -0.31
N ILE A 258 2.72 17.63 -0.53
CA ILE A 258 3.36 18.66 -1.36
C ILE A 258 3.62 19.90 -0.50
N GLY A 259 4.89 20.22 -0.30
CA GLY A 259 5.30 21.40 0.44
C GLY A 259 6.73 21.80 0.13
N SER A 260 7.18 22.90 0.73
CA SER A 260 8.55 23.40 0.59
C SER A 260 9.40 23.04 1.80
N VAL A 261 10.67 22.71 1.56
CA VAL A 261 11.70 22.66 2.61
C VAL A 261 12.34 24.04 2.71
N VAL A 262 12.23 24.67 3.87
CA VAL A 262 12.78 26.00 4.16
C VAL A 262 13.40 26.00 5.56
N PRO A 263 14.39 26.83 5.88
CA PRO A 263 14.86 26.97 7.25
C PRO A 263 13.70 27.30 8.21
N HIS A 264 13.67 26.67 9.38
CA HIS A 264 12.63 26.86 10.39
C HIS A 264 13.25 27.15 11.75
N PRO A 265 12.86 28.26 12.41
CA PRO A 265 13.57 28.77 13.59
C PRO A 265 13.62 27.78 14.76
N MET A 266 12.58 26.96 14.94
CA MET A 266 12.49 26.04 16.09
C MET A 266 12.78 24.57 15.77
N SER A 267 12.98 24.19 14.51
CA SER A 267 13.09 22.76 14.17
C SER A 267 14.09 22.47 13.04
N GLY A 268 15.04 23.38 12.84
CA GLY A 268 16.04 23.33 11.78
C GLY A 268 15.45 23.64 10.42
N PHE A 269 14.62 22.72 9.89
CA PHE A 269 13.96 22.86 8.59
C PHE A 269 12.45 22.62 8.67
N GLY A 270 11.72 23.28 7.78
CA GLY A 270 10.34 23.06 7.39
C GLY A 270 10.23 21.96 6.33
N GLY A 271 9.00 21.60 5.96
CA GLY A 271 8.76 20.63 4.89
C GLY A 271 9.00 19.17 5.29
N GLY A 272 8.89 18.26 4.31
CA GLY A 272 9.00 16.81 4.56
C GLY A 272 7.97 16.34 5.58
N GLY A 273 8.41 15.64 6.62
CA GLY A 273 7.54 15.11 7.68
C GLY A 273 6.68 16.16 8.41
N LYS A 274 7.04 17.44 8.34
CA LYS A 274 6.25 18.52 8.98
C LYS A 274 4.85 18.72 8.43
N ILE A 275 4.63 18.31 7.19
CA ILE A 275 3.30 18.34 6.58
C ILE A 275 2.34 17.32 7.23
N ILE A 276 2.90 16.32 7.92
CA ILE A 276 2.17 15.37 8.74
C ILE A 276 2.18 15.82 10.20
N MET A 277 3.36 16.03 10.78
CA MET A 277 3.56 16.43 12.16
C MET A 277 4.32 17.76 12.25
N PRO A 278 3.68 18.91 12.52
CA PRO A 278 2.33 19.06 13.08
C PRO A 278 1.20 19.17 12.05
N GLY A 279 1.50 19.22 10.75
CA GLY A 279 0.59 19.73 9.72
C GLY A 279 -0.83 19.16 9.68
N VAL A 280 -1.02 17.87 9.96
CA VAL A 280 -2.33 17.22 10.05
C VAL A 280 -2.50 16.42 11.36
N ALA A 281 -1.78 16.81 12.40
CA ALA A 281 -1.82 16.19 13.73
C ALA A 281 -2.80 16.89 14.66
N SER A 282 -3.33 16.17 15.65
CA SER A 282 -4.19 16.79 16.67
C SER A 282 -3.41 17.74 17.57
N PHE A 283 -4.11 18.69 18.20
CA PHE A 283 -3.54 19.59 19.18
C PHE A 283 -2.88 18.81 20.32
N GLU A 284 -3.55 17.78 20.85
CA GLU A 284 -3.02 16.95 21.94
C GLU A 284 -1.71 16.27 21.55
N THR A 285 -1.50 15.97 20.27
CA THR A 285 -0.24 15.38 19.81
C THR A 285 0.86 16.43 19.64
N ILE A 286 0.49 17.65 19.25
CA ILE A 286 1.41 18.76 19.00
C ILE A 286 1.90 19.39 20.32
N ASP A 287 1.07 19.37 21.36
CA ASP A 287 1.32 20.01 22.65
C ASP A 287 2.36 19.28 23.53
N TYR A 288 2.60 17.98 23.27
CA TYR A 288 3.63 17.17 23.94
C TYR A 288 5.05 17.43 23.39
#